data_AF-A0A4Q4KUR3-F1
#
_entry.id   AF-A0A4Q4KUR3-F1
#
_cell.length_a   1.000
_cell.length_b   1.000
_cell.length_c   1.000
_cell.angle_alpha   90.00
_cell.angle_beta   90.00
_cell.angle_gamma   90.00
#
_symmetry.space_group_name_H-M   'P 1'
#
loop_
_entity.id
_entity.type
_entity.pdbx_description
1 polymer ?
#
loop_
_entity_poly.entity_id
_entity_poly.type
_entity_poly.pdbx_seq_one_letter_code
_entity_poly.pdbx_strand_id
1 'polypeptide(L)'
;MSFIETIQSKEVDIYISAFFTILGLILGAILDRVLKGDSPQSANQPGHSVNLTFNTVVNPPPGVNAASTSQDMTPVICMMMVIAGLIYVFFRAEILNLISWITLFTISLWAGGTLHSLYRGFFAGIKWVVALLFCLAFCVAATYVTDEAFMPTLAPQNFQYSQQIINEQGLTGIKKYFVLLDMHWFLLHLTGVMLFIYTSIRMMFFSTYFIVAGAHANNNGTHEPWLSRKTRKYANLRKNIIFMPILLVLAYLLTSGLAFDWFIHTMPSQVNALMNTVLYGR
;
A
#
# COMPACT_ATOMS: atom_id res chain seq x y z
N MET A 1 -10.53 11.08 -29.88
CA MET A 1 -11.09 11.02 -28.51
C MET A 1 -12.12 12.12 -28.40
N SER A 2 -13.39 11.76 -28.30
CA SER A 2 -14.49 12.74 -28.33
C SER A 2 -14.76 13.33 -26.93
N PHE A 3 -15.29 14.54 -26.88
CA PHE A 3 -15.69 15.22 -25.63
C PHE A 3 -16.67 14.39 -24.79
N ILE A 4 -17.50 13.56 -25.43
CA ILE A 4 -18.44 12.65 -24.77
C ILE A 4 -17.72 11.48 -24.08
N GLU A 5 -16.67 10.91 -24.70
CA GLU A 5 -15.83 9.88 -24.06
C GLU A 5 -15.09 10.43 -22.84
N THR A 6 -14.69 11.71 -22.89
CA THR A 6 -14.02 12.39 -21.76
C THR A 6 -15.00 12.67 -20.61
N ILE A 7 -16.27 12.97 -20.91
CA ILE A 7 -17.31 13.15 -19.88
C ILE A 7 -17.70 11.80 -19.27
N GLN A 8 -17.86 10.75 -20.07
CA GLN A 8 -18.19 9.41 -19.58
C GLN A 8 -17.07 8.82 -18.71
N SER A 9 -15.80 9.03 -19.06
CA SER A 9 -14.69 8.60 -18.20
C SER A 9 -14.66 9.38 -16.88
N LYS A 10 -14.97 10.68 -16.91
CA LYS A 10 -15.02 11.52 -15.69
C LYS A 10 -16.21 11.21 -14.79
N GLU A 11 -17.36 10.82 -15.34
CA GLU A 11 -18.49 10.36 -14.53
C GLU A 11 -18.12 9.10 -13.76
N VAL A 12 -17.47 8.13 -14.42
CA VAL A 12 -16.94 6.93 -13.76
C VAL A 12 -15.97 7.30 -12.64
N ASP A 13 -15.04 8.25 -12.85
CA ASP A 13 -14.14 8.73 -11.80
C ASP A 13 -14.87 9.39 -10.61
N ILE A 14 -15.95 10.14 -10.87
CA ILE A 14 -16.78 10.77 -9.83
C ILE A 14 -17.52 9.70 -9.02
N TYR A 15 -18.09 8.69 -9.67
CA TYR A 15 -18.77 7.59 -8.97
C TYR A 15 -17.81 6.75 -8.15
N ILE A 16 -16.61 6.50 -8.67
CA ILE A 16 -15.53 5.81 -7.95
C ILE A 16 -15.07 6.65 -6.74
N SER A 17 -14.88 7.96 -6.91
CA SER A 17 -14.54 8.88 -5.83
C SER A 17 -15.64 8.94 -4.76
N ALA A 18 -16.90 9.04 -5.16
CA ALA A 18 -18.05 9.04 -4.25
C ALA A 18 -18.17 7.69 -3.50
N PHE A 19 -17.97 6.58 -4.20
CA PHE A 19 -17.98 5.25 -3.62
C PHE A 19 -16.88 5.09 -2.57
N PHE A 20 -15.64 5.51 -2.85
CA PHE A 20 -14.55 5.47 -1.87
C PHE A 20 -14.76 6.43 -0.70
N THR A 21 -15.38 7.58 -0.94
CA THR A 21 -15.72 8.52 0.12
C THR A 21 -16.75 7.92 1.07
N ILE A 22 -17.80 7.28 0.53
CA ILE A 22 -18.83 6.58 1.32
C ILE A 22 -18.23 5.38 2.05
N LEU A 23 -17.43 4.57 1.36
CA LEU A 23 -16.79 3.39 1.95
C LEU A 23 -15.82 3.79 3.07
N GLY A 24 -15.04 4.86 2.87
CA GLY A 24 -14.19 5.46 3.90
C GLY A 24 -14.99 6.00 5.09
N LEU A 25 -16.13 6.65 4.85
CA LEU A 25 -17.04 7.12 5.89
C LEU A 25 -17.60 5.96 6.73
N ILE A 26 -18.05 4.89 6.08
CA ILE A 26 -18.54 3.68 6.75
C ILE A 26 -17.41 3.03 7.57
N LEU A 27 -16.21 2.90 7.00
CA LEU A 27 -15.06 2.35 7.71
C LEU A 27 -14.68 3.19 8.93
N GLY A 28 -14.68 4.51 8.78
CA GLY A 28 -14.43 5.46 9.86
C GLY A 28 -15.47 5.34 10.98
N ALA A 29 -16.75 5.16 10.63
CA ALA A 29 -17.84 4.96 11.59
C ALA A 29 -17.75 3.61 12.32
N ILE A 30 -17.38 2.53 11.61
CA ILE A 30 -17.14 1.21 12.21
C ILE A 30 -15.95 1.28 13.17
N LEU A 31 -14.85 1.93 12.75
CA LEU A 31 -13.69 2.14 13.60
C LEU A 31 -14.04 2.95 14.86
N ASP A 32 -14.81 4.03 14.75
CA ASP A 32 -15.25 4.83 15.93
C ASP A 32 -16.09 3.97 16.89
N ARG A 33 -16.99 3.11 16.39
CA ARG A 33 -17.77 2.19 17.24
C ARG A 33 -16.90 1.12 17.91
N VAL A 34 -16.03 0.45 17.15
CA VAL A 34 -15.15 -0.60 17.67
C VAL A 34 -14.16 -0.03 18.70
N LEU A 35 -13.65 1.19 18.46
CA LEU A 35 -12.70 1.84 19.36
C LEU A 35 -13.33 2.43 20.62
N LYS A 36 -14.61 2.83 20.57
CA LYS A 36 -15.34 3.32 21.75
C LYS A 36 -15.86 2.20 22.65
N GLY A 37 -16.01 0.98 22.12
CA GLY A 37 -16.66 -0.13 22.82
C GLY A 37 -18.13 0.20 23.16
N ASP A 38 -18.94 -0.81 23.47
CA ASP A 38 -20.33 -0.63 23.94
C ASP A 38 -20.39 -0.04 25.36
N SER A 39 -19.55 0.95 25.66
CA SER A 39 -19.62 1.73 26.90
C SER A 39 -20.55 2.91 26.66
N PRO A 40 -21.75 2.93 27.24
CA PRO A 40 -22.61 4.10 27.23
C PRO A 40 -22.01 5.14 28.19
N GLN A 41 -21.01 5.88 27.72
CA GLN A 41 -20.49 7.03 28.46
C GLN A 41 -20.61 8.31 27.63
N SER A 42 -21.63 9.07 28.03
CA SER A 42 -21.60 10.52 28.16
C SER A 42 -21.73 11.33 26.88
N ALA A 43 -22.98 11.48 26.43
CA ALA A 43 -23.41 12.48 25.45
C ALA A 43 -23.26 13.95 25.91
N ASN A 44 -22.53 14.26 26.98
CA ASN A 44 -22.41 15.63 27.52
C ASN A 44 -21.07 15.83 28.28
N GLN A 45 -19.95 15.88 27.58
CA GLN A 45 -18.77 16.61 28.07
C GLN A 45 -18.42 17.73 27.10
N PRO A 46 -18.34 19.00 27.56
CA PRO A 46 -17.89 20.11 26.74
C PRO A 46 -16.47 19.83 26.27
N GLY A 47 -16.27 19.89 24.95
CA GLY A 47 -15.02 19.51 24.30
C GLY A 47 -13.82 20.32 24.78
N HIS A 48 -12.93 19.67 25.52
CA HIS A 48 -11.51 19.96 25.38
C HIS A 48 -11.03 19.26 24.12
N SER A 49 -11.07 19.98 23.00
CA SER A 49 -10.34 19.58 21.79
C SER A 49 -8.86 19.66 22.10
N VAL A 50 -8.25 18.55 22.52
CA VAL A 50 -6.81 18.46 22.65
C VAL A 50 -6.23 18.57 21.24
N ASN A 51 -5.46 19.63 20.97
CA ASN A 51 -4.74 19.78 19.71
C ASN A 51 -3.72 18.63 19.60
N LEU A 52 -4.00 17.64 18.76
CA LEU A 52 -3.12 16.51 18.51
C LEU A 52 -2.08 16.89 17.45
N THR A 53 -0.89 17.23 17.91
CA THR A 53 0.27 17.33 17.03
C THR A 53 0.79 15.94 16.67
N PHE A 54 1.45 15.82 15.51
CA PHE A 54 2.08 14.55 15.10
C PHE A 54 3.04 14.00 16.17
N ASN A 55 3.74 14.90 16.89
CA ASN A 55 4.68 14.51 17.94
C ASN A 55 3.98 13.96 19.19
N THR A 56 2.83 14.52 19.58
CA THR A 56 2.06 14.04 20.74
C THR A 56 1.42 12.68 20.50
N VAL A 57 1.16 12.32 19.24
CA VAL A 57 0.67 10.97 18.88
C VAL A 57 1.81 9.95 18.84
N VAL A 58 2.95 10.32 18.25
CA VAL A 58 4.12 9.43 18.13
C VAL A 58 4.84 9.22 19.48
N ASN A 59 4.89 10.25 20.31
CA ASN A 59 5.49 10.24 21.65
C ASN A 59 4.45 10.73 22.67
N PRO A 60 3.61 9.83 23.22
CA PRO A 60 2.65 10.21 24.25
C PRO A 60 3.36 10.75 25.51
N PRO A 61 2.74 11.67 26.26
CA PRO A 61 3.33 12.26 27.47
C PRO A 61 3.69 11.21 28.55
N PRO A 62 4.63 11.54 29.47
CA PRO A 62 4.97 10.65 30.58
C PRO A 62 3.74 10.36 31.45
N GLY A 63 3.39 9.08 31.62
CA GLY A 63 2.22 8.64 32.39
C GLY A 63 1.31 7.65 31.66
N VAL A 64 1.37 7.59 30.32
CA VAL A 64 0.81 6.47 29.55
C VAL A 64 1.81 5.33 29.63
N ASN A 65 1.44 4.23 30.29
CA ASN A 65 2.28 3.03 30.41
C ASN A 65 2.54 2.43 29.01
N ALA A 66 3.58 2.92 28.33
CA ALA A 66 4.08 2.35 27.10
C ALA A 66 4.74 1.01 27.44
N ALA A 67 3.96 -0.07 27.39
CA ALA A 67 4.49 -1.41 27.58
C ALA A 67 5.66 -1.64 26.62
N SER A 68 6.79 -2.08 27.18
CA SER A 68 8.15 -1.87 26.68
C SER A 68 8.60 -2.80 25.55
N THR A 69 7.70 -3.30 24.70
CA THR A 69 8.14 -4.11 23.55
C THR A 69 7.14 -4.05 22.41
N SER A 70 7.48 -3.34 21.33
CA SER A 70 6.81 -3.52 20.04
C SER A 70 7.12 -4.94 19.55
N GLN A 71 6.12 -5.82 19.50
CA GLN A 71 6.31 -7.15 18.91
C GLN A 71 6.51 -7.01 17.40
N ASP A 72 7.62 -7.56 16.91
CA ASP A 72 7.98 -7.48 15.51
C ASP A 72 7.07 -8.36 14.64
N MET A 73 6.21 -7.74 13.85
CA MET A 73 5.33 -8.44 12.89
C MET A 73 6.03 -8.81 11.58
N THR A 74 7.27 -8.41 11.36
CA THR A 74 8.02 -8.68 10.12
C THR A 74 8.06 -10.16 9.74
N PRO A 75 8.42 -11.11 10.63
CA PRO A 75 8.46 -12.53 10.25
C PRO A 75 7.11 -13.09 9.80
N VAL A 76 6.03 -12.66 10.45
CA VAL A 76 4.65 -13.06 10.08
C VAL A 76 4.31 -12.52 8.69
N ILE A 77 4.64 -11.26 8.40
CA ILE A 77 4.41 -10.64 7.08
C ILE A 77 5.21 -11.39 6.01
N CYS A 78 6.49 -11.68 6.26
CA CYS A 78 7.33 -12.43 5.32
C CYS A 78 6.73 -13.82 5.03
N MET A 79 6.27 -14.55 6.06
CA MET A 79 5.66 -15.86 5.88
C MET A 79 4.37 -15.78 5.04
N MET A 80 3.50 -14.80 5.31
CA MET A 80 2.30 -14.57 4.51
C MET A 80 2.63 -14.22 3.06
N MET A 81 3.69 -13.45 2.82
CA MET A 81 4.13 -13.11 1.46
C MET A 81 4.64 -14.33 0.69
N VAL A 82 5.40 -15.23 1.33
CA VAL A 82 5.85 -16.47 0.70
C VAL A 82 4.65 -17.33 0.29
N ILE A 83 3.67 -17.47 1.18
CA ILE A 83 2.44 -18.21 0.89
C ILE A 83 1.67 -17.55 -0.26
N ALA A 84 1.53 -16.21 -0.24
CA ALA A 84 0.87 -15.47 -1.30
C ALA A 84 1.57 -15.64 -2.65
N GLY A 85 2.91 -15.68 -2.68
CA GLY A 85 3.68 -15.91 -3.90
C GLY A 85 3.52 -17.32 -4.47
N LEU A 86 3.42 -18.34 -3.61
CA LEU A 86 3.14 -19.72 -4.04
C LEU A 86 1.71 -19.83 -4.60
N ILE A 87 0.74 -19.22 -3.94
CA ILE A 87 -0.66 -19.21 -4.38
C ILE A 87 -0.83 -18.42 -5.68
N TYR A 88 -0.07 -17.33 -5.87
CA TYR A 88 -0.12 -16.49 -7.06
C TYR A 88 0.10 -17.26 -8.36
N VAL A 89 0.95 -18.29 -8.34
CA VAL A 89 1.21 -19.12 -9.54
C VAL A 89 -0.07 -19.79 -10.06
N PHE A 90 -0.97 -20.19 -9.16
CA PHE A 90 -2.20 -20.91 -9.50
C PHE A 90 -3.43 -19.99 -9.57
N PHE A 91 -3.45 -18.94 -8.74
CA PHE A 91 -4.60 -18.06 -8.54
C PHE A 91 -4.21 -16.60 -8.75
N ARG A 92 -3.57 -16.32 -9.90
CA ARG A 92 -3.04 -14.99 -10.25
C ARG A 92 -4.14 -13.93 -10.17
N ALA A 93 -5.26 -14.15 -10.85
CA ALA A 93 -6.35 -13.19 -10.92
C ALA A 93 -6.92 -12.88 -9.53
N GLU A 94 -7.08 -13.90 -8.69
CA GLU A 94 -7.59 -13.78 -7.33
C GLU A 94 -6.63 -12.99 -6.43
N ILE A 95 -5.32 -13.25 -6.52
CA ILE A 95 -4.33 -12.51 -5.75
C ILE A 95 -4.24 -11.05 -6.21
N LEU A 96 -4.28 -10.78 -7.52
CA LEU A 96 -4.29 -9.40 -8.03
C LEU A 96 -5.57 -8.65 -7.63
N ASN A 97 -6.72 -9.33 -7.63
CA ASN A 97 -7.97 -8.77 -7.12
C ASN A 97 -7.85 -8.47 -5.62
N LEU A 98 -7.31 -9.40 -4.82
CA LEU A 98 -7.05 -9.16 -3.40
C LEU A 98 -6.16 -7.94 -3.17
N ILE A 99 -5.11 -7.76 -3.98
CA ILE A 99 -4.24 -6.59 -3.94
C ILE A 99 -5.03 -5.31 -4.23
N SER A 100 -5.92 -5.34 -5.21
CA SER A 100 -6.82 -4.21 -5.49
C SER A 100 -7.67 -3.89 -4.28
N TRP A 101 -8.34 -4.89 -3.69
CA TRP A 101 -9.16 -4.71 -2.49
C TRP A 101 -8.37 -4.15 -1.31
N ILE A 102 -7.14 -4.63 -1.07
CA ILE A 102 -6.25 -4.11 -0.02
C ILE A 102 -5.88 -2.65 -0.29
N THR A 103 -5.59 -2.31 -1.54
CA THR A 103 -5.26 -0.93 -1.95
C THR A 103 -6.45 -0.03 -1.72
N LEU A 104 -7.64 -0.41 -2.19
CA LEU A 104 -8.89 0.31 -1.99
C LEU A 104 -9.26 0.46 -0.52
N PHE A 105 -9.08 -0.60 0.27
CA PHE A 105 -9.29 -0.58 1.71
C PHE A 105 -8.31 0.38 2.40
N THR A 106 -7.03 0.38 2.02
CA THR A 106 -6.01 1.29 2.58
C THR A 106 -6.34 2.75 2.26
N ILE A 107 -6.72 3.03 1.01
CA ILE A 107 -7.21 4.35 0.56
C ILE A 107 -8.42 4.77 1.40
N SER A 108 -9.41 3.90 1.52
CA SER A 108 -10.68 4.19 2.21
C SER A 108 -10.48 4.40 3.71
N LEU A 109 -9.69 3.55 4.36
CA LEU A 109 -9.35 3.66 5.78
C LEU A 109 -8.64 4.97 6.07
N TRP A 110 -7.73 5.38 5.18
CA TRP A 110 -7.02 6.64 5.32
C TRP A 110 -7.89 7.87 5.03
N ALA A 111 -8.68 7.85 3.95
CA ALA A 111 -9.61 8.92 3.60
C ALA A 111 -10.65 9.12 4.71
N GLY A 112 -11.26 8.05 5.19
CA GLY A 112 -12.22 8.06 6.29
C GLY A 112 -11.62 8.54 7.61
N GLY A 113 -10.47 7.99 8.01
CA GLY A 113 -9.78 8.41 9.23
C GLY A 113 -9.35 9.87 9.21
N THR A 114 -8.88 10.34 8.05
CA THR A 114 -8.49 11.74 7.82
C THR A 114 -9.69 12.68 7.85
N LEU A 115 -10.75 12.39 7.08
CA LEU A 115 -11.97 13.20 7.01
C LEU A 115 -12.61 13.32 8.39
N HIS A 116 -12.71 12.21 9.13
CA HIS A 116 -13.26 12.20 10.47
C HIS A 116 -12.43 13.05 11.46
N SER A 117 -11.11 12.99 11.34
CA SER A 117 -10.20 13.72 12.23
C SER A 117 -10.10 15.21 11.90
N LEU A 118 -10.21 15.58 10.62
CA LEU A 118 -10.36 16.97 10.16
C LEU A 118 -11.71 17.56 10.59
N TYR A 119 -12.80 16.79 10.45
CA TYR A 119 -14.15 17.21 10.89
C TYR A 119 -14.19 17.56 12.38
N ARG A 120 -13.49 16.81 13.23
CA ARG A 120 -13.42 17.10 14.67
C ARG A 120 -12.31 18.10 15.06
N GLY A 121 -11.55 18.64 14.11
CA GLY A 121 -10.58 19.72 14.33
C GLY A 121 -9.32 19.32 15.12
N PHE A 122 -8.97 18.04 15.18
CA PHE A 122 -7.92 17.56 16.10
C PHE A 122 -6.48 17.72 15.60
N PHE A 123 -6.26 17.77 14.28
CA PHE A 123 -4.92 17.75 13.72
C PHE A 123 -4.32 19.15 13.61
N ALA A 124 -3.31 19.43 14.43
CA ALA A 124 -2.57 20.68 14.42
C ALA A 124 -1.14 20.48 13.93
N GLY A 125 -0.71 21.32 12.97
CA GLY A 125 0.68 21.46 12.52
C GLY A 125 1.00 20.88 11.14
N ILE A 126 2.06 21.43 10.51
CA ILE A 126 2.47 21.14 9.13
C ILE A 126 2.78 19.66 8.85
N LYS A 127 3.19 18.90 9.87
CA LYS A 127 3.49 17.46 9.73
C LYS A 127 2.26 16.64 9.32
N TRP A 128 1.06 17.06 9.73
CA TRP A 128 -0.17 16.43 9.27
C TRP A 128 -0.43 16.71 7.80
N VAL A 129 -0.19 17.95 7.33
CA VAL A 129 -0.26 18.29 5.89
C VAL A 129 0.72 17.45 5.07
N VAL A 130 1.96 17.30 5.56
CA VAL A 130 2.97 16.46 4.87
C VAL A 130 2.55 14.98 4.86
N ALA A 131 2.03 14.45 5.97
CA ALA A 131 1.50 13.09 6.01
C ALA A 131 0.31 12.92 5.05
N LEU A 132 -0.56 13.93 4.94
CA LEU A 132 -1.69 13.96 4.02
C LEU A 132 -1.27 13.86 2.56
N LEU A 133 -0.36 14.73 2.15
CA LEU A 133 0.15 14.73 0.78
C LEU A 133 0.90 13.43 0.47
N PHE A 134 1.67 12.92 1.43
CA PHE A 134 2.38 11.65 1.29
C PHE A 134 1.42 10.48 1.07
N CYS A 135 0.36 10.36 1.88
CA CYS A 135 -0.62 9.30 1.73
C CYS A 135 -1.41 9.43 0.42
N LEU A 136 -1.80 10.64 0.02
CA LEU A 136 -2.49 10.86 -1.25
C LEU A 136 -1.62 10.47 -2.45
N ALA A 137 -0.35 10.89 -2.45
CA ALA A 137 0.62 10.48 -3.47
C ALA A 137 0.83 8.96 -3.49
N PHE A 138 0.88 8.31 -2.32
CA PHE A 138 0.95 6.85 -2.22
C PHE A 138 -0.28 6.20 -2.88
N CYS A 139 -1.48 6.70 -2.59
CA CYS A 139 -2.73 6.15 -3.15
C CYS A 139 -2.74 6.22 -4.68
N VAL A 140 -2.35 7.36 -5.25
CA VAL A 140 -2.23 7.55 -6.70
C VAL A 140 -1.16 6.64 -7.29
N ALA A 141 0.02 6.55 -6.67
CA ALA A 141 1.07 5.65 -7.15
C ALA A 141 0.64 4.17 -7.08
N ALA A 142 -0.08 3.78 -6.02
CA ALA A 142 -0.55 2.43 -5.82
C ALA A 142 -1.57 1.99 -6.88
N THR A 143 -2.41 2.90 -7.40
CA THR A 143 -3.33 2.56 -8.51
C THR A 143 -2.54 2.25 -9.79
N TYR A 144 -1.53 3.05 -10.14
CA TYR A 144 -0.67 2.76 -11.30
C TYR A 144 0.06 1.41 -11.17
N VAL A 145 0.61 1.10 -9.98
CA VAL A 145 1.28 -0.19 -9.76
C VAL A 145 0.28 -1.36 -9.82
N THR A 146 -0.95 -1.15 -9.36
CA THR A 146 -2.02 -2.15 -9.47
C THR A 146 -2.31 -2.43 -10.94
N ASP A 147 -2.48 -1.40 -11.77
CA ASP A 147 -2.75 -1.55 -13.20
C ASP A 147 -1.63 -2.34 -13.89
N GLU A 148 -0.35 -2.01 -13.64
CA GLU A 148 0.80 -2.75 -14.18
C GLU A 148 0.89 -4.19 -13.67
N ALA A 149 0.37 -4.48 -12.47
CA ALA A 149 0.34 -5.85 -11.96
C ALA A 149 -0.70 -6.72 -12.73
N PHE A 150 -1.82 -6.13 -13.15
CA PHE A 150 -2.82 -6.80 -13.99
C PHE A 150 -2.43 -6.88 -15.45
N MET A 151 -1.98 -5.76 -16.01
CA MET A 151 -1.66 -5.60 -17.42
C MET A 151 -0.30 -4.90 -17.54
N PRO A 152 0.80 -5.65 -17.38
CA PRO A 152 2.13 -5.09 -17.51
C PRO A 152 2.33 -4.47 -18.88
N THR A 153 2.99 -3.32 -18.92
CA THR A 153 3.38 -2.64 -20.16
C THR A 153 4.18 -3.55 -21.08
N LEU A 154 5.15 -4.29 -20.53
CA LEU A 154 6.00 -5.23 -21.26
C LEU A 154 5.84 -6.63 -20.69
N ALA A 155 4.86 -7.38 -21.19
CA ALA A 155 4.62 -8.77 -20.81
C ALA A 155 4.92 -9.77 -21.95
N PRO A 156 5.36 -11.01 -21.63
CA PRO A 156 5.34 -12.11 -22.58
C PRO A 156 3.92 -12.38 -23.11
N GLN A 157 3.82 -12.78 -24.38
CA GLN A 157 2.55 -12.92 -25.10
C GLN A 157 1.52 -13.83 -24.37
N ASN A 158 2.01 -14.91 -23.75
CA ASN A 158 1.16 -15.90 -23.09
C ASN A 158 0.90 -15.61 -21.61
N PHE A 159 1.46 -14.53 -21.04
CA PHE A 159 1.37 -14.23 -19.61
C PHE A 159 -0.08 -14.05 -19.14
N GLN A 160 -0.92 -13.37 -19.93
CA GLN A 160 -2.34 -13.19 -19.63
C GLN A 160 -3.11 -14.51 -19.49
N TYR A 161 -2.67 -15.57 -20.18
CA TYR A 161 -3.28 -16.90 -20.18
C TYR A 161 -2.61 -17.86 -19.19
N SER A 162 -1.60 -17.41 -18.42
CA SER A 162 -0.81 -18.26 -17.52
C SER A 162 -1.66 -19.11 -16.58
N GLN A 163 -2.64 -18.50 -15.92
CA GLN A 163 -3.56 -19.21 -15.02
C GLN A 163 -4.44 -20.24 -15.76
N GLN A 164 -4.96 -19.88 -16.94
CA GLN A 164 -5.75 -20.81 -17.76
C GLN A 164 -4.92 -22.02 -18.20
N ILE A 165 -3.69 -21.78 -18.66
CA ILE A 165 -2.75 -22.83 -19.08
C ILE A 165 -2.49 -23.80 -17.93
N ILE A 166 -2.24 -23.28 -16.72
CA ILE A 166 -2.00 -24.11 -15.54
C ILE A 166 -3.25 -24.89 -15.14
N ASN A 167 -4.44 -24.28 -15.22
CA ASN A 167 -5.69 -24.94 -14.85
C ASN A 167 -6.08 -26.06 -15.82
N GLU A 168 -5.83 -25.89 -17.12
CA GLU A 168 -6.18 -26.89 -18.14
C GLU A 168 -5.14 -28.00 -18.30
N GLN A 169 -3.85 -27.65 -18.21
CA GLN A 169 -2.75 -28.55 -18.58
C GLN A 169 -1.76 -28.79 -17.42
N GLY A 170 -2.01 -28.25 -16.23
CA GLY A 170 -1.11 -28.33 -15.09
C GLY A 170 0.21 -27.57 -15.32
N LEU A 171 1.17 -27.78 -14.40
CA LEU A 171 2.50 -27.15 -14.49
C LEU A 171 3.31 -27.58 -15.73
N THR A 172 2.98 -28.73 -16.32
CA THR A 172 3.62 -29.20 -17.56
C THR A 172 3.26 -28.34 -18.76
N GLY A 173 2.06 -27.72 -18.76
CA GLY A 173 1.65 -26.75 -19.77
C GLY A 173 2.58 -25.54 -19.87
N ILE A 174 3.19 -25.12 -18.76
CA ILE A 174 4.12 -23.97 -18.73
C ILE A 174 5.27 -24.17 -19.71
N LYS A 175 5.87 -25.37 -19.77
CA LYS A 175 7.00 -25.67 -20.66
C LYS A 175 6.65 -25.59 -22.15
N LYS A 176 5.37 -25.70 -22.50
CA LYS A 176 4.88 -25.69 -23.88
C LYS A 176 4.66 -24.27 -24.40
N TYR A 177 4.27 -23.34 -23.52
CA TYR A 177 3.86 -21.98 -23.90
C TYR A 177 4.82 -20.89 -23.46
N PHE A 178 5.76 -21.17 -22.58
CA PHE A 178 6.70 -20.19 -22.07
C PHE A 178 8.13 -20.67 -22.27
N VAL A 179 8.97 -19.77 -22.79
CA VAL A 179 10.41 -20.02 -22.86
C VAL A 179 11.08 -19.67 -21.54
N LEU A 180 12.34 -20.09 -21.38
CA LEU A 180 13.10 -19.81 -20.17
C LEU A 180 13.20 -18.30 -19.86
N LEU A 181 13.27 -17.46 -20.90
CA LEU A 181 13.30 -16.00 -20.74
C LEU A 181 12.01 -15.47 -20.10
N ASP A 182 10.84 -15.99 -20.50
CA ASP A 182 9.55 -15.61 -19.94
C ASP A 182 9.43 -15.99 -18.46
N MET A 183 10.06 -17.10 -18.07
CA MET A 183 10.12 -17.51 -16.66
C MET A 183 10.95 -16.54 -15.82
N HIS A 184 12.07 -16.03 -16.34
CA HIS A 184 12.85 -14.99 -15.65
C HIS A 184 12.06 -13.69 -15.51
N TRP A 185 11.37 -13.28 -16.57
CA TRP A 185 10.45 -12.14 -16.53
C TRP A 185 9.37 -12.35 -15.45
N PHE A 186 8.75 -13.54 -15.41
CA PHE A 186 7.70 -13.86 -14.44
C PHE A 186 8.19 -13.79 -13.00
N LEU A 187 9.41 -14.26 -12.71
CA LEU A 187 10.00 -14.16 -11.38
C LEU A 187 10.23 -12.71 -10.94
N LEU A 188 10.67 -11.84 -11.85
CA LEU A 188 10.82 -10.41 -11.58
C LEU A 188 9.47 -9.73 -11.37
N HIS A 189 8.48 -10.03 -12.22
CA HIS A 189 7.11 -9.55 -12.06
C HIS A 189 6.53 -9.98 -10.71
N LEU A 190 6.64 -11.26 -10.34
CA LEU A 190 6.21 -11.78 -9.05
C LEU A 190 6.91 -11.06 -7.88
N THR A 191 8.21 -10.80 -8.00
CA THR A 191 8.95 -10.03 -7.00
C THR A 191 8.39 -8.61 -6.86
N GLY A 192 8.03 -7.96 -7.97
CA GLY A 192 7.34 -6.66 -7.98
C GLY A 192 5.99 -6.71 -7.28
N VAL A 193 5.16 -7.71 -7.57
CA VAL A 193 3.86 -7.93 -6.92
C VAL A 193 4.03 -8.11 -5.41
N MET A 194 5.00 -8.92 -4.98
CA MET A 194 5.30 -9.13 -3.56
C MET A 194 5.78 -7.83 -2.89
N LEU A 195 6.65 -7.07 -3.55
CA LEU A 195 7.13 -5.78 -3.06
C LEU A 195 5.97 -4.78 -2.89
N PHE A 196 5.03 -4.79 -3.82
CA PHE A 196 3.83 -3.96 -3.75
C PHE A 196 2.95 -4.34 -2.55
N ILE A 197 2.63 -5.63 -2.38
CA ILE A 197 1.89 -6.15 -1.21
C ILE A 197 2.54 -5.67 0.09
N TYR A 198 3.86 -5.86 0.23
CA TYR A 198 4.60 -5.45 1.40
C TYR A 198 4.44 -3.95 1.68
N THR A 199 4.57 -3.13 0.64
CA THR A 199 4.48 -1.68 0.76
C THR A 199 3.06 -1.24 1.15
N SER A 200 2.03 -1.86 0.56
CA SER A 200 0.62 -1.62 0.91
C SER A 200 0.29 -2.01 2.36
N ILE A 201 0.76 -3.17 2.82
CA ILE A 201 0.61 -3.59 4.23
C ILE A 201 1.29 -2.58 5.17
N ARG A 202 2.48 -2.12 4.82
CA ARG A 202 3.22 -1.13 5.63
C ARG A 202 2.46 0.19 5.71
N MET A 203 1.85 0.63 4.61
CA MET A 203 1.03 1.84 4.55
C MET A 203 -0.27 1.69 5.35
N MET A 204 -0.89 0.51 5.29
CA MET A 204 -2.04 0.18 6.13
C MET A 204 -1.68 0.28 7.62
N PHE A 205 -0.55 -0.29 8.05
CA PHE A 205 -0.11 -0.17 9.45
C PHE A 205 0.24 1.25 9.86
N PHE A 206 0.89 2.03 8.98
CA PHE A 206 1.12 3.46 9.22
C PHE A 206 -0.21 4.19 9.47
N SER A 207 -1.20 3.98 8.62
CA SER A 207 -2.51 4.62 8.72
C SER A 207 -3.28 4.19 9.96
N THR A 208 -3.34 2.89 10.22
CA THR A 208 -3.98 2.31 11.41
C THR A 208 -3.39 2.87 12.70
N TYR A 209 -2.07 3.04 12.79
CA TYR A 209 -1.45 3.62 13.97
C TYR A 209 -2.00 5.02 14.28
N PHE A 210 -1.99 5.92 13.30
CA PHE A 210 -2.43 7.31 13.53
C PHE A 210 -3.92 7.41 13.84
N ILE A 211 -4.75 6.55 13.25
CA ILE A 211 -6.18 6.50 13.56
C ILE A 211 -6.41 6.02 15.00
N VAL A 212 -5.80 4.89 15.38
CA VAL A 212 -6.01 4.28 16.70
C VAL A 212 -5.39 5.13 17.81
N ALA A 213 -4.16 5.61 17.63
CA ALA A 213 -3.48 6.44 18.61
C ALA A 213 -4.12 7.83 18.72
N GLY A 214 -4.58 8.42 17.62
CA GLY A 214 -5.32 9.67 17.61
C GLY A 214 -6.66 9.56 18.36
N ALA A 215 -7.45 8.53 18.06
CA ALA A 215 -8.71 8.27 18.76
C ALA A 215 -8.51 8.04 20.27
N HIS A 216 -7.46 7.31 20.64
CA HIS A 216 -7.12 7.04 22.03
C HIS A 216 -6.71 8.31 22.80
N ALA A 217 -5.84 9.13 22.21
CA ALA A 217 -5.38 10.39 22.81
C ALA A 217 -6.55 11.37 23.02
N ASN A 218 -7.55 11.35 22.14
CA ASN A 218 -8.74 12.18 22.28
C ASN A 218 -9.70 11.70 23.40
N ASN A 219 -9.68 10.41 23.73
CA ASN A 219 -10.58 9.83 24.74
C ASN A 219 -9.94 9.74 26.15
N ASN A 220 -8.82 10.44 26.39
CA ASN A 220 -8.06 10.40 27.65
C ASN A 220 -7.74 8.97 28.14
N GLY A 221 -7.49 8.05 27.22
CA GLY A 221 -7.25 6.67 27.59
C GLY A 221 -5.94 6.51 28.37
N THR A 222 -5.97 5.64 29.38
CA THR A 222 -4.86 5.43 30.34
C THR A 222 -3.84 4.38 29.86
N HIS A 223 -4.23 3.52 28.92
CA HIS A 223 -3.40 2.45 28.37
C HIS A 223 -3.38 2.45 26.85
N GLU A 224 -2.18 2.44 26.27
CA GLU A 224 -2.05 2.37 24.81
C GLU A 224 -2.81 1.14 24.25
N PRO A 225 -3.70 1.35 23.25
CA PRO A 225 -4.42 0.26 22.60
C PRO A 225 -3.48 -0.77 22.00
N TRP A 226 -3.87 -2.04 22.08
CA TRP A 226 -3.08 -3.16 21.55
C TRP A 226 -2.68 -2.94 20.09
N LEU A 227 -3.62 -2.48 19.25
CA LEU A 227 -3.38 -2.26 17.82
C LEU A 227 -2.40 -1.11 17.55
N SER A 228 -2.43 -0.04 18.34
CA SER A 228 -1.42 1.05 18.29
C SER A 228 -0.04 0.50 18.62
N ARG A 229 0.08 -0.31 19.67
CA ARG A 229 1.35 -0.92 20.09
C ARG A 229 1.98 -1.79 18.99
N LYS A 230 1.15 -2.55 18.26
CA LYS A 230 1.60 -3.40 17.14
C LYS A 230 2.04 -2.62 15.92
N THR A 231 1.44 -1.44 15.70
CA THR A 231 1.63 -0.64 14.48
C THR A 231 2.62 0.52 14.65
N ARG A 232 2.97 0.88 15.90
CA ARG A 232 3.86 1.99 16.25
C ARG A 232 5.18 2.02 15.48
N LYS A 233 5.83 0.88 15.26
CA LYS A 233 7.12 0.83 14.55
C LYS A 233 7.03 1.38 13.12
N TYR A 234 5.84 1.35 12.52
CA TYR A 234 5.59 1.84 11.18
C TYR A 234 5.25 3.33 11.14
N ALA A 235 5.06 4.01 12.29
CA ALA A 235 4.61 5.40 12.37
C ALA A 235 5.68 6.46 12.00
N ASN A 236 6.92 6.05 11.74
CA ASN A 236 8.01 6.99 11.48
C ASN A 236 7.86 7.62 10.08
N LEU A 237 7.24 8.81 10.03
CA LEU A 237 6.97 9.55 8.80
C LEU A 237 8.23 9.82 7.98
N ARG A 238 9.34 10.25 8.61
CA ARG A 238 10.59 10.55 7.89
C ARG A 238 11.14 9.33 7.16
N LYS A 239 11.15 8.17 7.84
CA LYS A 239 11.59 6.92 7.23
C LYS A 239 10.65 6.50 6.10
N ASN A 240 9.34 6.62 6.29
CA ASN A 240 8.36 6.18 5.28
C ASN A 240 8.33 7.07 4.04
N ILE A 241 8.49 8.39 4.18
CA ILE A 241 8.56 9.34 3.04
C ILE A 241 9.68 8.99 2.08
N ILE A 242 10.81 8.46 2.57
CA ILE A 242 11.93 8.06 1.71
C ILE A 242 11.75 6.61 1.26
N PHE A 243 11.47 5.71 2.20
CA PHE A 243 11.50 4.28 1.96
C PHE A 243 10.33 3.79 1.10
N MET A 244 9.10 4.24 1.35
CA MET A 244 7.93 3.74 0.61
C MET A 244 7.92 4.14 -0.87
N PRO A 245 8.27 5.39 -1.27
CA PRO A 245 8.36 5.73 -2.68
C PRO A 245 9.41 4.91 -3.43
N ILE A 246 10.56 4.62 -2.82
CA ILE A 246 11.58 3.74 -3.41
C ILE A 246 10.98 2.35 -3.67
N LEU A 247 10.28 1.78 -2.68
CA LEU A 247 9.66 0.47 -2.86
C LEU A 247 8.55 0.47 -3.92
N LEU A 248 7.74 1.53 -3.99
CA LEU A 248 6.71 1.69 -5.01
C LEU A 248 7.30 1.80 -6.42
N VAL A 249 8.36 2.60 -6.60
CA VAL A 249 9.04 2.73 -7.89
C VAL A 249 9.67 1.40 -8.31
N LEU A 250 10.33 0.70 -7.38
CA LEU A 250 10.86 -0.62 -7.67
C LEU A 250 9.75 -1.62 -8.00
N ALA A 251 8.64 -1.59 -7.26
CA ALA A 251 7.49 -2.43 -7.55
C ALA A 251 6.94 -2.15 -8.94
N TYR A 252 6.74 -0.89 -9.30
CA TYR A 252 6.31 -0.44 -10.63
C TYR A 252 7.23 -0.97 -11.74
N LEU A 253 8.54 -0.76 -11.61
CA LEU A 253 9.52 -1.18 -12.63
C LEU A 253 9.54 -2.70 -12.82
N LEU A 254 9.33 -3.45 -11.74
CA LEU A 254 9.29 -4.91 -11.76
C LEU A 254 7.95 -5.45 -12.29
N THR A 255 6.82 -4.89 -11.87
CA THR A 255 5.49 -5.34 -12.32
C THR A 255 5.25 -5.01 -13.79
N SER A 256 5.67 -3.82 -14.24
CA SER A 256 5.53 -3.37 -15.64
C SER A 256 6.40 -4.15 -16.64
N GLY A 257 7.43 -4.84 -16.18
CA GLY A 257 8.42 -5.51 -17.03
C GLY A 257 9.54 -4.59 -17.55
N LEU A 258 9.50 -3.28 -17.27
CA LEU A 258 10.52 -2.32 -17.70
C LEU A 258 11.91 -2.66 -17.14
N ALA A 259 12.00 -3.11 -15.89
CA ALA A 259 13.26 -3.53 -15.29
C ALA A 259 13.88 -4.72 -16.03
N PHE A 260 13.05 -5.67 -16.45
CA PHE A 260 13.51 -6.85 -17.19
C PHE A 260 14.00 -6.48 -18.59
N ASP A 261 13.21 -5.68 -19.30
CA ASP A 261 13.56 -5.21 -20.64
C ASP A 261 14.87 -4.41 -20.63
N TRP A 262 15.01 -3.50 -19.66
CA TRP A 262 16.24 -2.75 -19.47
C TRP A 262 17.44 -3.67 -19.23
N PHE A 263 17.29 -4.69 -18.38
CA PHE A 263 18.37 -5.63 -18.07
C PHE A 263 18.79 -6.48 -19.28
N ILE A 264 17.84 -6.90 -20.12
CA ILE A 264 18.11 -7.78 -21.26
C ILE A 264 18.60 -6.99 -22.49
N HIS A 265 18.05 -5.81 -22.76
CA HIS A 265 18.32 -5.09 -24.01
C HIS A 265 19.21 -3.87 -23.83
N THR A 266 18.99 -3.08 -22.77
CA THR A 266 19.67 -1.79 -22.61
C THR A 266 20.99 -1.92 -21.85
N MET A 267 21.00 -2.60 -20.72
CA MET A 267 22.17 -2.76 -19.85
C MET A 267 23.38 -3.35 -20.58
N PRO A 268 23.27 -4.41 -21.40
CA PRO A 268 24.44 -4.98 -22.08
C PRO A 268 25.10 -3.99 -23.03
N SER A 269 24.30 -3.18 -23.75
CA SER A 269 24.83 -2.15 -24.65
C SER A 269 25.60 -1.07 -23.90
N GLN A 270 25.07 -0.63 -22.74
CA GLN A 270 25.70 0.38 -21.89
C GLN A 270 26.98 -0.14 -21.23
N VAL A 271 26.97 -1.39 -20.76
CA VAL A 271 28.15 -2.05 -20.19
C VAL A 271 29.23 -2.23 -21.25
N ASN A 272 28.87 -2.67 -22.46
CA ASN A 272 29.82 -2.78 -23.56
C ASN A 272 30.41 -1.42 -23.96
N ALA A 273 29.59 -0.37 -24.02
CA ALA A 273 30.06 0.99 -24.28
C ALA A 273 31.05 1.45 -23.20
N LEU A 274 30.70 1.28 -21.93
CA LEU A 274 31.58 1.62 -20.80
C LEU A 274 32.90 0.83 -20.85
N MET A 275 32.83 -0.47 -21.09
CA MET A 275 34.01 -1.33 -21.18
C MET A 275 34.91 -0.92 -22.35
N ASN A 276 34.30 -0.57 -23.50
CA ASN A 276 35.05 -0.07 -24.65
C ASN A 276 35.74 1.27 -24.34
N THR A 277 35.07 2.18 -23.64
CA THR A 277 35.67 3.44 -23.18
C THR A 277 36.83 3.21 -22.23
N VAL A 278 36.67 2.29 -21.27
CA VAL A 278 37.72 1.96 -20.29
C VAL A 278 38.92 1.27 -20.92
N LEU A 279 38.69 0.31 -21.83
CA LEU A 279 39.77 -0.49 -22.43
C LEU A 279 40.45 0.20 -23.61
N TYR A 280 39.71 0.97 -24.40
CA TYR A 280 40.19 1.54 -25.67
C TYR A 280 40.22 3.07 -25.70
N GLY A 281 39.83 3.75 -24.62
CA GLY A 281 39.95 5.20 -24.47
C GLY A 281 39.10 6.03 -25.42
N ARG A 282 38.00 5.47 -25.94
CA ARG A 282 37.00 6.19 -26.74
C ARG A 282 35.79 6.60 -25.92
#